data_AF-A0A7M2RHE0-F1
#
_entry.id   AF-A0A7M2RHE0-F1
#
_cell.length_a   1.000
_cell.length_b   1.000
_cell.length_c   1.000
_cell.angle_alpha   90.00
_cell.angle_beta   90.00
_cell.angle_gamma   90.00
#
_symmetry.space_group_name_H-M   'P 1'
#
loop_
_entity.id
_entity.type
_entity.pdbx_description
1 polymer ?
#
loop_
_entity_poly.entity_id
_entity_poly.type
_entity_poly.pdbx_seq_one_letter_code
_entity_poly.pdbx_strand_id
1 'polypeptide(L)'
;MWQQFLMGGLGLVSGFIIASGTVAFIISLGVVPRYAGITRTADKVMLYENCCIFGAILGNVLSLYRGQLPLGTAGLAIYGIFAGIFLGGWVIALGEVVDIYAILARRAGLTRGIPIVIVCMALGKALGSLFYFFKGWAK
;
A
#
# COMPACT_ATOMS: atom_id res chain seq x y z
N MET A 1 -5.80 22.57 -30.77
CA MET A 1 -7.13 22.08 -30.31
C MET A 1 -7.16 20.57 -30.12
N TRP A 2 -6.98 19.74 -31.17
CA TRP A 2 -7.05 18.27 -31.05
C TRP A 2 -6.07 17.66 -30.04
N GLN A 3 -4.83 18.17 -29.98
CA GLN A 3 -3.82 17.73 -29.02
C GLN A 3 -4.22 17.99 -27.56
N GLN A 4 -4.92 19.08 -27.27
CA GLN A 4 -5.38 19.40 -25.91
C GLN A 4 -6.51 18.46 -25.48
N PHE A 5 -7.39 18.10 -26.40
CA PHE A 5 -8.44 17.10 -26.15
C PHE A 5 -7.83 15.71 -25.90
N LEU A 6 -6.82 15.30 -26.68
CA LEU A 6 -6.09 14.04 -26.47
C LEU A 6 -5.34 14.03 -25.13
N MET A 7 -4.65 15.11 -24.79
CA MET A 7 -3.95 15.23 -23.50
C MET A 7 -4.92 15.22 -22.33
N GLY A 8 -6.08 15.89 -22.46
CA GLY A 8 -7.16 15.83 -21.47
C GLY A 8 -7.71 14.41 -21.28
N GLY A 9 -7.96 13.70 -22.38
CA GLY A 9 -8.40 12.30 -22.35
C GLY A 9 -7.39 11.36 -21.69
N LEU A 10 -6.11 11.48 -22.06
CA LEU A 10 -5.02 10.70 -21.45
C LEU A 10 -4.84 11.03 -19.95
N GLY A 11 -5.01 12.30 -19.57
CA GLY A 11 -5.01 12.74 -18.17
C GLY A 11 -6.13 12.10 -17.36
N LEU A 12 -7.35 12.02 -17.92
CA LEU A 12 -8.48 11.37 -17.26
C LEU A 12 -8.26 9.86 -17.11
N VAL A 13 -7.82 9.18 -18.17
CA VAL A 13 -7.57 7.72 -18.13
C VAL A 13 -6.47 7.37 -17.12
N SER A 14 -5.36 8.12 -17.11
CA SER A 14 -4.30 7.92 -16.13
C SER A 14 -4.77 8.23 -14.70
N GLY A 15 -5.60 9.26 -14.52
CA GLY A 15 -6.24 9.57 -13.24
C GLY A 15 -7.11 8.42 -12.71
N PHE A 16 -7.93 7.80 -13.57
CA PHE A 16 -8.75 6.64 -13.18
C PHE A 16 -7.90 5.45 -12.76
N ILE A 17 -6.83 5.14 -13.50
CA ILE A 17 -5.91 4.03 -13.17
C ILE A 17 -5.25 4.25 -11.80
N ILE A 18 -4.77 5.48 -11.54
CA ILE A 18 -4.13 5.82 -10.27
C ILE A 18 -5.15 5.78 -9.12
N ALA A 19 -6.37 6.30 -9.33
CA ALA A 19 -7.43 6.28 -8.34
C ALA A 19 -7.84 4.83 -7.99
N SER A 20 -8.03 3.97 -8.99
CA SER A 20 -8.34 2.56 -8.75
C SER A 20 -7.21 1.84 -8.03
N GLY A 21 -5.96 2.11 -8.40
CA GLY A 21 -4.79 1.52 -7.74
C GLY A 21 -4.67 1.95 -6.28
N THR A 22 -4.94 3.22 -5.98
CA THR A 22 -4.91 3.77 -4.62
C THR A 22 -6.00 3.14 -3.75
N VAL A 23 -7.23 3.03 -4.25
CA VAL A 23 -8.34 2.40 -3.51
C VAL A 23 -8.08 0.91 -3.29
N ALA A 24 -7.64 0.19 -4.33
CA ALA A 24 -7.29 -1.23 -4.25
C ALA A 24 -6.17 -1.46 -3.22
N PHE A 25 -5.17 -0.57 -3.17
CA PHE A 25 -4.09 -0.62 -2.19
C PHE A 25 -4.62 -0.45 -0.76
N ILE A 26 -5.41 0.59 -0.49
CA ILE A 26 -5.96 0.86 0.85
C ILE A 26 -6.80 -0.33 1.37
N ILE A 27 -7.62 -0.92 0.50
CA ILE A 27 -8.45 -2.08 0.85
C ILE A 27 -7.57 -3.33 1.06
N SER A 28 -6.62 -3.59 0.16
CA SER A 28 -5.74 -4.78 0.24
C SER A 28 -4.86 -4.77 1.49
N LEU A 29 -4.48 -3.59 1.98
CA LEU A 29 -3.75 -3.47 3.24
C LEU A 29 -4.59 -3.77 4.48
N GLY A 30 -5.93 -3.77 4.39
CA GLY A 30 -6.81 -4.06 5.51
C GLY A 30 -6.72 -3.03 6.66
N VAL A 31 -6.12 -1.86 6.42
CA VAL A 31 -5.86 -0.85 7.47
C VAL A 31 -7.17 -0.30 8.04
N VAL A 32 -8.14 0.00 7.17
CA VAL A 32 -9.45 0.53 7.55
C VAL A 32 -10.26 -0.43 8.45
N PRO A 33 -10.57 -1.68 8.03
CA PRO A 33 -11.34 -2.60 8.86
C PRO A 33 -10.63 -2.92 10.18
N ARG A 34 -9.30 -2.85 10.20
CA ARG A 34 -8.50 -3.11 11.39
C ARG A 34 -8.55 -2.01 12.42
N TYR A 35 -8.42 -0.75 11.99
CA TYR A 35 -8.65 0.38 12.90
C TYR A 35 -10.08 0.38 13.42
N ALA A 36 -11.07 0.09 12.58
CA ALA A 36 -12.47 -0.04 13.01
C ALA A 36 -12.67 -1.18 14.03
N GLY A 37 -11.94 -2.29 13.88
CA GLY A 37 -11.94 -3.40 14.84
C GLY A 37 -11.31 -3.03 16.19
N ILE A 38 -10.15 -2.35 16.19
CA ILE A 38 -9.44 -1.94 17.41
C ILE A 38 -10.27 -0.89 18.19
N THR A 39 -10.84 0.09 17.49
CA THR A 39 -11.69 1.13 18.11
C THR A 39 -13.09 0.64 18.45
N ARG A 40 -13.41 -0.64 18.18
CA ARG A 40 -14.75 -1.24 18.32
C ARG A 40 -15.84 -0.40 17.64
N THR A 41 -15.50 0.24 16.52
CA THR A 41 -16.38 1.13 15.77
C THR A 41 -16.56 0.62 14.34
N ALA A 42 -16.89 -0.67 14.20
CA ALA A 42 -17.15 -1.31 12.92
C ALA A 42 -18.33 -0.67 12.16
N ASP A 43 -19.31 -0.11 12.87
CA ASP A 43 -20.44 0.60 12.27
C ASP A 43 -20.06 1.90 11.55
N LYS A 44 -18.82 2.39 11.73
CA LYS A 44 -18.33 3.64 11.14
C LYS A 44 -17.21 3.45 10.11
N VAL A 45 -17.09 2.27 9.50
CA VAL A 45 -16.10 1.98 8.44
C VAL A 45 -16.10 3.05 7.33
N MET A 46 -17.29 3.49 6.91
CA MET A 46 -17.43 4.51 5.85
C MET A 46 -16.77 5.86 6.21
N LEU A 47 -16.72 6.22 7.50
CA LEU A 47 -16.01 7.43 7.94
C LEU A 47 -14.49 7.28 7.79
N TYR A 48 -13.96 6.10 8.12
CA TYR A 48 -12.53 5.81 7.95
C TYR A 48 -12.14 5.82 6.46
N GLU A 49 -12.95 5.21 5.60
CA GLU A 49 -12.72 5.26 4.14
C GLU A 49 -12.76 6.69 3.60
N ASN A 50 -13.75 7.48 4.01
CA ASN A 50 -13.85 8.89 3.61
C ASN A 50 -12.64 9.71 4.07
N CYS A 51 -12.13 9.47 5.29
CA CYS A 51 -10.89 10.09 5.77
C CYS A 51 -9.67 9.69 4.91
N CYS A 52 -9.56 8.42 4.52
CA CYS A 52 -8.49 7.96 3.63
C CYS A 52 -8.59 8.59 2.24
N ILE A 53 -9.80 8.67 1.66
CA ILE A 53 -10.04 9.32 0.37
C ILE A 53 -9.70 10.82 0.46
N PHE A 54 -10.11 11.50 1.53
CA PHE A 54 -9.79 12.90 1.75
C PHE A 54 -8.28 13.13 1.87
N GLY A 55 -7.57 12.25 2.58
CA GLY A 55 -6.11 12.25 2.65
C GLY A 55 -5.44 12.04 1.28
N ALA A 56 -6.00 11.16 0.44
CA ALA A 56 -5.50 10.93 -0.92
C ALA A 56 -5.71 12.15 -1.83
N ILE A 57 -6.87 12.81 -1.73
CA ILE A 57 -7.17 14.05 -2.45
C ILE A 57 -6.21 15.16 -2.01
N LEU A 58 -6.06 15.38 -0.71
CA LEU A 58 -5.12 16.35 -0.16
C LEU A 58 -3.68 16.07 -0.61
N GLY A 59 -3.23 14.81 -0.50
CA GLY A 59 -1.89 14.40 -0.93
C GLY A 59 -1.68 14.63 -2.44
N ASN A 60 -2.68 14.38 -3.27
CA ASN A 60 -2.62 14.64 -4.70
C ASN A 60 -2.48 16.13 -5.00
N VAL A 61 -3.31 16.97 -4.36
CA VAL A 61 -3.23 18.44 -4.48
C VAL A 61 -1.85 18.94 -4.05
N LEU A 62 -1.34 18.51 -2.90
CA LEU A 62 -0.01 18.89 -2.40
C LEU A 62 1.11 18.47 -3.38
N SER A 63 1.00 17.28 -3.98
CA SER A 63 1.96 16.78 -4.96
C SER A 63 1.92 17.57 -6.29
N LEU A 64 0.70 17.87 -6.78
CA LEU A 64 0.49 18.53 -8.06
C LEU A 64 0.97 19.98 -8.06
N TYR A 65 0.68 20.71 -6.99
CA TYR A 65 1.04 22.13 -6.91
C TYR A 65 2.54 22.35 -6.68
N ARG A 66 3.35 21.29 -6.46
CA ARG A 66 4.78 21.37 -6.05
C ARG A 66 5.03 22.49 -5.04
N GLY A 67 4.01 22.84 -4.26
CA GLY A 67 4.07 23.93 -3.32
C GLY A 67 5.08 23.47 -2.31
N GLN A 68 6.23 24.16 -2.24
CA GLN A 68 7.04 24.12 -1.04
C GLN A 68 6.12 24.69 0.04
N LEU A 69 5.27 23.86 0.65
CA LEU A 69 4.45 24.31 1.74
C LEU A 69 5.46 24.79 2.78
N PRO A 70 5.42 26.08 3.16
CA PRO A 70 6.30 26.63 4.19
C PRO A 70 5.80 26.16 5.56
N LEU A 71 5.56 24.85 5.70
CA LEU A 71 5.11 24.20 6.91
C LEU A 71 6.22 24.14 7.97
N GLY A 72 7.43 24.61 7.63
CA GLY A 72 8.58 24.65 8.52
C GLY A 72 8.89 23.28 9.14
N THR A 73 9.68 23.28 10.19
CA THR A 73 10.06 22.06 10.91
C THR A 73 8.86 21.44 11.65
N ALA A 74 7.92 22.28 12.11
CA ALA A 74 6.74 21.83 12.87
C ALA A 74 5.77 21.00 12.03
N GLY A 75 5.48 21.43 10.79
CA GLY A 75 4.61 20.66 9.90
C GLY A 75 5.25 19.36 9.40
N LEU A 76 6.57 19.33 9.19
CA LEU A 76 7.29 18.07 8.95
C LEU A 76 7.21 17.12 10.15
N ALA A 77 7.34 17.63 11.38
CA ALA A 77 7.23 16.80 12.57
C ALA A 77 5.83 16.18 12.72
N ILE A 78 4.78 16.98 12.51
CA ILE A 78 3.40 16.51 12.52
C ILE A 78 3.18 15.45 11.43
N TYR A 79 3.62 15.72 10.20
CA TYR A 79 3.53 14.75 9.11
C TYR A 79 4.28 13.45 9.43
N GLY A 80 5.47 13.54 10.02
CA GLY A 80 6.26 12.39 10.43
C GLY A 80 5.56 11.52 11.48
N ILE A 81 4.87 12.13 12.45
CA ILE A 81 4.06 11.40 13.44
C ILE A 81 2.91 10.67 12.75
N PHE A 82 2.16 11.34 11.87
CA PHE A 82 1.06 10.71 11.13
C PHE A 82 1.55 9.57 10.22
N ALA A 83 2.65 9.79 9.50
CA ALA A 83 3.28 8.76 8.68
C ALA A 83 3.75 7.57 9.52
N GLY A 84 4.31 7.82 10.71
CA GLY A 84 4.70 6.79 11.66
C GLY A 84 3.52 5.96 12.19
N ILE A 85 2.41 6.60 12.54
CA ILE A 85 1.18 5.92 12.96
C ILE A 85 0.64 5.02 11.84
N PHE A 86 0.60 5.54 10.61
CA PHE A 86 0.18 4.79 9.44
C PHE A 86 1.10 3.59 9.17
N LEU A 87 2.42 3.81 9.17
CA LEU A 87 3.41 2.76 8.97
C LEU A 87 3.33 1.69 10.07
N GLY A 88 3.14 2.10 11.32
CA GLY A 88 2.93 1.19 12.44
C GLY A 88 1.70 0.31 12.25
N GLY A 89 0.56 0.91 11.90
CA GLY A 89 -0.66 0.16 11.57
C GLY A 89 -0.44 -0.84 10.43
N TRP A 90 0.33 -0.44 9.41
CA TRP A 90 0.67 -1.28 8.26
C TRP A 90 1.53 -2.49 8.63
N VAL A 91 2.59 -2.30 9.41
CA VAL A 91 3.48 -3.39 9.86
C VAL A 91 2.72 -4.43 10.67
N ILE A 92 1.86 -3.98 11.59
CA ILE A 92 1.08 -4.90 12.41
C ILE A 92 0.07 -5.66 11.51
N ALA A 93 -0.43 -5.07 10.42
CA ALA A 93 -1.41 -5.69 9.53
C ALA A 93 -0.75 -6.77 8.67
N LEU A 94 0.46 -6.49 8.19
CA LEU A 94 1.28 -7.49 7.51
C LEU A 94 1.60 -8.68 8.42
N GLY A 95 1.88 -8.44 9.71
CA GLY A 95 2.10 -9.50 10.70
C GLY A 95 0.91 -10.46 10.81
N GLU A 96 -0.31 -9.93 10.98
CA GLU A 96 -1.52 -10.76 11.05
C GLU A 96 -1.75 -11.58 9.79
N VAL A 97 -1.57 -10.97 8.61
CA VAL A 97 -1.74 -11.68 7.33
C VAL A 97 -0.73 -12.82 7.20
N VAL A 98 0.53 -12.60 7.58
CA VAL A 98 1.56 -13.64 7.59
C VAL A 98 1.21 -14.79 8.54
N ASP A 99 0.70 -14.47 9.73
CA ASP A 99 0.26 -15.49 10.69
C ASP A 99 -0.91 -16.32 10.15
N ILE A 100 -1.89 -15.68 9.50
CA ILE A 100 -3.01 -16.37 8.84
C ILE A 100 -2.48 -17.34 7.78
N TYR A 101 -1.55 -16.92 6.93
CA TYR A 101 -0.92 -17.80 5.93
C TYR A 101 -0.19 -18.99 6.59
N ALA A 102 0.54 -18.75 7.69
CA ALA A 102 1.23 -19.81 8.42
C ALA A 102 0.26 -20.80 9.07
N ILE A 103 -0.88 -20.33 9.58
CA ILE A 103 -1.95 -21.18 10.12
C ILE A 103 -2.61 -21.99 9.00
N LEU A 104 -2.92 -21.36 7.86
CA LEU A 104 -3.52 -22.03 6.72
C LEU A 104 -2.60 -23.14 6.18
N ALA A 105 -1.31 -22.88 6.07
CA ALA A 105 -0.31 -23.88 5.66
C ALA A 105 -0.29 -25.09 6.62
N ARG A 106 -0.37 -24.84 7.94
CA ARG A 106 -0.48 -25.93 8.93
C ARG A 106 -1.80 -26.70 8.81
N ARG A 107 -2.93 -26.02 8.64
CA ARG A 107 -4.26 -26.64 8.47
C ARG A 107 -4.42 -27.41 7.17
N ALA A 108 -3.75 -27.00 6.10
CA ALA A 108 -3.69 -27.73 4.84
C ALA A 108 -2.86 -29.03 4.90
N GLY A 109 -2.37 -29.43 6.08
CA GLY A 109 -1.57 -30.64 6.26
C GLY A 109 -0.10 -30.49 5.85
N LEU A 110 0.36 -29.26 5.58
CA LEU A 110 1.72 -28.98 5.13
C LEU A 110 2.74 -28.95 6.28
N THR A 111 2.49 -29.66 7.37
CA THR A 111 3.30 -29.60 8.61
C THR A 111 4.73 -30.12 8.44
N ARG A 112 4.97 -31.06 7.51
CA ARG A 112 6.32 -31.55 7.18
C ARG A 112 6.96 -30.89 5.95
N GLY A 113 6.23 -30.05 5.22
CA GLY A 113 6.67 -29.47 3.94
C GLY A 113 6.95 -27.97 3.95
N ILE A 114 6.52 -27.23 4.98
CA ILE A 114 6.74 -25.78 5.08
C ILE A 114 8.20 -25.37 4.90
N PRO A 115 9.20 -26.04 5.52
CA PRO A 115 10.61 -25.69 5.31
C PRO A 115 11.03 -25.82 3.84
N ILE A 116 10.55 -26.87 3.16
CA ILE A 116 10.85 -27.11 1.74
C ILE A 116 10.22 -26.03 0.87
N VAL A 117 8.97 -25.63 1.16
CA VAL A 117 8.30 -24.55 0.44
C VAL A 117 9.02 -23.21 0.62
N ILE A 118 9.46 -22.90 1.84
CA ILE A 118 10.24 -21.69 2.13
C ILE A 118 11.58 -21.72 1.37
N VAL A 119 12.28 -22.86 1.34
CA VAL A 119 13.53 -23.01 0.59
C VAL A 119 13.30 -22.90 -0.92
N CYS A 120 12.23 -23.50 -1.47
CA CYS A 120 11.87 -23.35 -2.88
C CYS A 120 11.52 -21.90 -3.24
N MET A 121 10.79 -21.17 -2.39
CA MET A 121 10.53 -19.74 -2.58
C MET A 121 11.81 -18.91 -2.51
N ALA A 122 12.69 -19.21 -1.55
CA ALA A 122 13.97 -18.53 -1.40
C ALA A 122 14.88 -18.76 -2.62
N LEU A 123 14.97 -20.00 -3.11
CA LEU A 123 15.69 -20.35 -4.34
C LEU A 123 15.08 -19.68 -5.57
N GLY A 124 13.76 -19.65 -5.69
CA GLY A 124 13.07 -18.94 -6.77
C GLY A 124 13.40 -17.44 -6.77
N LYS A 125 13.39 -16.79 -5.59
CA LYS A 125 13.79 -15.39 -5.46
C LYS A 125 15.28 -15.16 -5.73
N ALA A 126 16.16 -16.07 -5.29
CA ALA A 126 17.60 -15.99 -5.52
C ALA A 126 17.96 -16.15 -7.00
N LEU A 127 17.33 -17.12 -7.69
CA LEU A 127 17.51 -17.31 -9.13
C LEU A 127 16.91 -16.15 -9.92
N GLY A 128 15.74 -15.66 -9.52
CA GLY A 128 15.11 -14.49 -10.11
C GLY A 128 15.95 -13.22 -9.98
N SER A 129 16.54 -12.99 -8.80
CA SER A 129 17.43 -11.84 -8.59
C SER A 129 18.74 -12.01 -9.36
N LEU A 130 19.33 -13.21 -9.38
CA LEU A 130 20.54 -13.48 -10.14
C LEU A 130 20.29 -13.27 -11.64
N PHE A 131 19.17 -13.75 -12.18
CA PHE A 131 18.79 -13.53 -13.56
C PHE A 131 18.53 -12.05 -13.88
N TYR A 132 17.87 -11.33 -12.97
CA TYR A 132 17.64 -9.89 -13.10
C TYR A 132 18.96 -9.09 -13.21
N PHE A 133 19.93 -9.42 -12.36
CA PHE A 133 21.27 -8.81 -12.42
C PHE A 133 22.06 -9.27 -13.64
N PHE A 134 21.96 -10.55 -14.03
CA PHE A 134 22.67 -11.09 -15.20
C PHE A 134 22.17 -10.49 -16.52
N LYS A 135 20.86 -10.21 -16.63
CA LYS A 135 20.28 -9.49 -17.78
C LYS A 135 20.50 -7.98 -17.76
N GLY A 136 21.11 -7.43 -16.71
CA GLY A 136 21.41 -6.00 -16.62
C GLY A 136 20.18 -5.09 -16.60
N TRP A 137 19.03 -5.60 -16.12
CA TRP A 137 17.79 -4.81 -15.99
C TRP A 137 17.84 -3.79 -14.84
N ALA A 138 18.94 -3.77 -14.07
CA ALA A 138 19.21 -2.81 -13.01
C ALA A 138 19.78 -1.47 -13.52
N LYS A 139 19.50 -1.08 -14.77
CA LYS A 139 19.84 0.25 -15.31
C LYS A 139 18.64 1.19 -15.26
#